data_AF-A0A8T1CL13-F1
#
_entry.id   AF-A0A8T1CL13-F1
#
_cell.length_a   1.000
_cell.length_b   1.000
_cell.length_c   1.000
_cell.angle_alpha   90.00
_cell.angle_beta   90.00
_cell.angle_gamma   90.00
#
_symmetry.space_group_name_H-M   'P 1'
#
loop_
_entity.id
_entity.type
_entity.pdbx_description
1 polymer ?
#
loop_
_entity_poly.entity_id
_entity_poly.type
_entity_poly.pdbx_seq_one_letter_code
_entity_poly.pdbx_strand_id
1 'polypeptide(L)'
;MGDLEVLEAVCKVHGDAYRALDDFENSPLYYASLCGREVAVNFVLTAYERECCTIPPDELLRCVTNALNQYTRALLQQRMTLEEVLKAKAQDADCGENGEDDDSEEGAWFGLLADDG
;
A
#
# COMPACT_ATOMS: atom_id res chain seq x y z
N MET A 1 0.84 -1.64 14.12
CA MET A 1 2.02 -2.08 13.35
C MET A 1 2.17 -1.21 12.12
N GLY A 2 3.41 -0.87 11.77
CA GLY A 2 3.77 0.12 10.74
C GLY A 2 4.63 1.28 11.25
N ASP A 3 5.46 1.04 12.28
CA ASP A 3 6.35 2.05 12.83
C ASP A 3 7.56 2.23 11.91
N LEU A 4 7.66 3.41 11.29
CA LEU A 4 8.74 3.74 10.37
C LEU A 4 10.09 3.75 11.09
N GLU A 5 10.16 4.23 12.32
CA GLU A 5 11.43 4.35 13.06
C GLU A 5 12.04 2.98 13.30
N VAL A 6 11.19 1.99 13.63
CA VAL A 6 11.61 0.60 13.79
C VAL A 6 12.07 0.02 12.46
N LEU A 7 11.33 0.25 11.37
CA LEU A 7 11.70 -0.23 10.04
C LEU A 7 13.04 0.34 9.59
N GLU A 8 13.27 1.64 9.79
CA GLU A 8 14.55 2.31 9.52
C GLU A 8 15.69 1.74 10.37
N ALA A 9 15.47 1.56 11.67
CA ALA A 9 16.48 1.02 12.57
C ALA A 9 16.90 -0.39 12.16
N VAL A 10 15.94 -1.24 11.81
CA VAL A 10 16.20 -2.59 11.31
C VAL A 10 16.97 -2.54 9.99
N CYS A 11 16.57 -1.70 9.04
CA CYS A 11 17.26 -1.59 7.74
C CYS A 11 18.69 -1.00 7.87
N LYS A 12 18.97 -0.20 8.90
CA LYS A 12 20.34 0.28 9.19
C LYS A 12 21.28 -0.84 9.63
N VAL A 13 20.76 -1.84 10.36
CA VAL A 13 21.53 -3.01 10.82
C VAL A 13 21.57 -4.10 9.75
N HIS A 14 20.45 -4.30 9.07
CA HIS A 14 20.22 -5.31 8.04
C HIS A 14 19.80 -4.61 6.75
N GLY A 15 20.77 -4.24 5.91
CA GLY A 15 20.56 -3.39 4.72
C GLY A 15 19.50 -3.91 3.74
N ASP A 16 19.22 -5.21 3.76
CA ASP A 16 18.26 -5.91 2.91
C ASP A 16 16.94 -6.27 3.60
N ALA A 17 16.72 -5.88 4.86
CA ALA A 17 15.51 -6.26 5.58
C ALA A 17 14.21 -5.78 4.91
N TYR A 18 14.26 -4.68 4.14
CA TYR A 18 13.11 -4.15 3.41
C TYR A 18 12.57 -5.08 2.30
N ARG A 19 13.38 -6.05 1.85
CA ARG A 19 13.03 -7.08 0.85
C ARG A 19 12.96 -8.49 1.43
N ALA A 20 13.08 -8.63 2.76
CA ALA A 20 12.98 -9.94 3.40
C ALA A 20 11.58 -10.51 3.20
N LEU A 21 11.50 -11.84 3.03
CA LEU A 21 10.25 -12.57 2.90
C LEU A 21 10.02 -13.43 4.15
N ASP A 22 8.78 -13.50 4.59
CA ASP A 22 8.37 -14.46 5.63
C ASP A 22 8.03 -15.85 5.02
N ASP A 23 7.54 -16.75 5.86
CA ASP A 23 7.16 -18.13 5.46
C ASP A 23 6.01 -18.18 4.44
N PHE A 24 5.32 -17.06 4.20
CA PHE A 24 4.23 -16.91 3.23
C PHE A 24 4.65 -16.10 2.01
N GLU A 25 5.94 -15.85 1.83
CA GLU A 25 6.50 -15.03 0.76
C GLU A 25 5.97 -13.57 0.78
N ASN A 26 5.63 -13.05 1.96
CA ASN A 26 5.21 -11.67 2.14
C ASN A 26 6.38 -10.79 2.59
N SER A 27 6.48 -9.62 1.97
CA SER A 27 7.50 -8.62 2.29
C SER A 27 6.98 -7.54 3.24
N PRO A 28 7.88 -6.73 3.83
CA PRO A 28 7.49 -5.50 4.51
C PRO A 28 6.63 -4.57 3.63
N LEU A 29 6.89 -4.53 2.32
CA LEU A 29 6.08 -3.75 1.37
C LEU A 29 4.65 -4.27 1.31
N TYR A 30 4.45 -5.59 1.28
CA TYR A 30 3.11 -6.20 1.30
C TYR A 30 2.32 -5.76 2.54
N TYR A 31 2.90 -5.88 3.73
CA TYR A 31 2.21 -5.49 4.96
C TYR A 31 1.97 -3.98 5.06
N ALA A 32 2.92 -3.15 4.63
CA ALA A 32 2.72 -1.70 4.56
C ALA A 32 1.58 -1.34 3.59
N SER A 33 1.46 -2.07 2.48
CA SER A 33 0.40 -1.91 1.49
C SER A 33 -0.97 -2.30 2.05
N LEU A 34 -1.06 -3.51 2.62
CA LEU A 34 -2.26 -4.06 3.25
C LEU A 34 -2.77 -3.17 4.39
N CYS A 35 -1.86 -2.66 5.22
CA CYS A 35 -2.20 -1.79 6.35
C CYS A 35 -2.38 -0.31 5.98
N GLY A 36 -2.25 0.07 4.70
CA GLY A 36 -2.41 1.46 4.27
C GLY A 36 -1.38 2.42 4.90
N ARG A 37 -0.13 1.99 5.07
CA ARG A 37 0.95 2.78 5.69
C ARG A 37 1.76 3.50 4.63
N GLU A 38 1.27 4.63 4.13
CA GLU A 38 1.84 5.33 2.97
C GLU A 38 3.29 5.75 3.16
N VAL A 39 3.64 6.19 4.37
CA VAL A 39 5.03 6.57 4.72
C VAL A 39 5.97 5.36 4.67
N ALA A 40 5.54 4.22 5.20
CA ALA A 40 6.34 2.99 5.16
C ALA A 40 6.45 2.43 3.73
N VAL A 41 5.38 2.50 2.94
CA VAL A 41 5.40 2.15 1.51
C VAL A 41 6.42 3.01 0.76
N ASN A 42 6.37 4.34 0.95
CA ASN A 42 7.31 5.24 0.31
C ASN A 42 8.77 4.95 0.74
N PHE A 43 9.01 4.70 2.02
CA PHE A 43 10.34 4.32 2.51
C PHE A 43 10.89 3.09 1.77
N VAL A 44 10.09 2.03 1.62
CA VAL A 44 10.53 0.82 0.93
C VAL A 44 10.76 1.08 -0.55
N LEU A 45 9.86 1.81 -1.24
CA LEU A 45 10.04 2.18 -2.65
C LEU A 45 11.36 2.95 -2.88
N THR A 46 11.64 3.95 -2.04
CA THR A 46 12.90 4.71 -2.10
C THR A 46 14.12 3.83 -1.79
N ALA A 47 13.99 2.82 -0.93
CA ALA A 47 15.08 1.87 -0.70
C ALA A 47 15.39 1.04 -1.95
N TYR A 48 14.38 0.56 -2.68
CA TYR A 48 14.59 -0.13 -3.97
C TYR A 48 15.28 0.78 -4.99
N GLU A 49 14.83 2.03 -5.13
CA GLU A 49 15.44 3.01 -6.04
C GLU A 49 16.91 3.30 -5.68
N ARG A 50 17.20 3.52 -4.39
CA ARG A 50 18.55 3.82 -3.90
C ARG A 50 19.53 2.67 -4.17
N GLU A 51 19.08 1.43 -4.00
CA GLU A 51 19.89 0.24 -4.23
C GLU A 51 19.84 -0.24 -5.70
N CYS A 52 19.25 0.55 -6.61
CA CYS A 52 19.07 0.22 -8.04
C CYS A 52 18.43 -1.17 -8.25
N CYS A 53 17.53 -1.57 -7.35
CA CYS A 53 16.82 -2.84 -7.39
C CYS A 53 15.38 -2.64 -7.87
N THR A 54 14.81 -3.64 -8.52
CA THR A 54 13.39 -3.63 -8.91
C THR A 54 12.57 -4.52 -8.00
N ILE A 55 11.35 -4.10 -7.69
CA ILE A 55 10.37 -4.95 -7.02
C ILE A 55 9.92 -6.02 -8.03
N PRO A 56 9.89 -7.31 -7.65
CA PRO A 56 9.31 -8.37 -8.47
C PRO A 56 7.89 -8.00 -8.95
N PRO A 57 7.55 -8.18 -10.23
CA PRO A 57 6.24 -7.76 -10.76
C PRO A 57 5.05 -8.43 -10.06
N ASP A 58 5.20 -9.68 -9.64
CA ASP A 58 4.21 -10.45 -8.90
C ASP A 58 4.03 -9.93 -7.47
N GLU A 59 5.11 -9.54 -6.79
CA GLU A 59 5.07 -8.88 -5.49
C GLU A 59 4.36 -7.53 -5.60
N LEU A 60 4.73 -6.72 -6.60
CA LEU A 60 4.12 -5.41 -6.83
C LEU A 60 2.61 -5.54 -7.11
N LEU A 61 2.22 -6.48 -7.98
CA LEU A 61 0.82 -6.76 -8.28
C LEU A 61 0.04 -7.18 -7.03
N ARG A 62 0.64 -8.03 -6.19
CA ARG A 62 0.06 -8.46 -4.91
C ARG A 62 -0.14 -7.28 -3.97
N CYS A 63 0.86 -6.39 -3.84
CA CYS A 63 0.78 -5.17 -3.03
C CYS A 63 -0.33 -4.24 -3.52
N VAL A 64 -0.39 -3.98 -4.83
CA VAL A 64 -1.42 -3.10 -5.44
C VAL A 64 -2.82 -3.67 -5.25
N THR A 65 -3.00 -4.98 -5.39
CA THR A 65 -4.31 -5.65 -5.28
C THR A 65 -4.82 -5.67 -3.83
N ASN A 66 -3.92 -5.78 -2.86
CA ASN A 66 -4.27 -5.84 -1.43
C ASN A 66 -4.22 -4.47 -0.74
N ALA A 67 -3.77 -3.41 -1.41
CA ALA A 67 -3.79 -2.07 -0.88
C ALA A 67 -5.23 -1.57 -0.76
N LEU A 68 -5.73 -1.45 0.48
CA LEU A 68 -7.11 -1.04 0.76
C LEU A 68 -7.36 0.44 0.43
N ASN A 69 -6.35 1.29 0.60
CA ASN A 69 -6.45 2.74 0.37
C ASN A 69 -6.01 3.14 -1.06
N GLN A 70 -6.76 4.06 -1.67
CA GLN A 70 -6.43 4.67 -2.97
C GLN A 70 -5.05 5.34 -2.98
N TYR A 71 -4.65 5.99 -1.89
CA TYR A 71 -3.36 6.67 -1.83
C TYR A 71 -2.19 5.70 -1.86
N THR A 72 -2.31 4.58 -1.15
CA THR A 72 -1.30 3.51 -1.18
C THR A 72 -1.19 2.91 -2.57
N ARG A 73 -2.33 2.67 -3.25
CA ARG A 73 -2.32 2.22 -4.65
C ARG A 73 -1.65 3.25 -5.57
N ALA A 74 -1.91 4.54 -5.38
CA ALA A 74 -1.30 5.61 -6.16
C ALA A 74 0.23 5.67 -5.97
N LEU A 75 0.74 5.48 -4.74
CA LEU A 75 2.18 5.39 -4.47
C LEU A 75 2.81 4.17 -5.15
N LEU A 76 2.23 2.99 -4.98
CA LEU A 76 2.73 1.76 -5.60
C LEU A 76 2.74 1.82 -7.13
N GLN A 77 1.79 2.54 -7.72
CA GLN A 77 1.69 2.78 -9.16
C GLN A 77 2.50 3.99 -9.63
N GLN A 78 3.22 4.67 -8.75
CA GLN A 78 4.00 5.89 -9.03
C GLN A 78 3.16 7.01 -9.68
N ARG A 79 1.86 7.07 -9.34
CA ARG A 79 0.92 8.11 -9.82
C ARG A 79 0.89 9.34 -8.92
N MET A 80 1.35 9.21 -7.69
CA MET A 80 1.46 10.30 -6.72
C MET A 80 2.75 10.16 -5.93
N THR A 81 3.23 11.29 -5.41
CA THR A 81 4.30 11.37 -4.41
C THR A 81 3.73 11.26 -3.00
N LEU A 82 4.58 10.94 -2.02
CA LEU A 82 4.17 10.93 -0.61
C LEU A 82 3.65 12.30 -0.15
N GLU A 83 4.27 13.39 -0.59
CA GLU A 83 3.86 14.74 -0.24
C GLU A 83 2.43 15.06 -0.71
N GLU A 84 2.10 14.70 -1.96
CA GLU A 84 0.77 14.86 -2.52
C GLU A 84 -0.27 14.03 -1.77
N VAL A 85 0.07 12.80 -1.41
CA VAL A 85 -0.78 11.91 -0.60
C VAL A 85 -1.06 12.51 0.77
N LEU A 86 -0.03 12.97 1.49
CA LEU A 86 -0.20 13.56 2.82
C LEU A 86 -1.05 14.84 2.76
N LYS A 87 -0.86 15.65 1.72
CA LYS A 87 -1.68 16.85 1.50
C LYS A 87 -3.14 16.50 1.21
N ALA A 88 -3.40 15.53 0.33
CA ALA A 88 -4.76 15.10 0.02
C ALA A 88 -5.48 14.52 1.25
N LYS A 89 -4.79 13.71 2.06
CA LYS A 89 -5.33 13.18 3.32
C LYS A 89 -5.69 14.27 4.33
N ALA A 90 -4.90 15.35 4.39
CA ALA A 90 -5.21 16.47 5.26
C ALA A 90 -6.46 17.23 4.81
N GLN A 91 -6.69 17.36 3.50
CA GLN A 91 -7.88 18.01 2.93
C GLN A 91 -9.15 17.17 3.13
N ASP A 92 -9.05 15.86 2.93
CA ASP A 92 -10.17 14.94 3.15
C ASP A 92 -10.60 14.90 4.63
N ALA A 93 -9.68 15.14 5.57
CA ALA A 93 -9.97 15.23 7.00
C ALA A 93 -10.63 16.58 7.39
N ASP A 94 -10.30 17.68 6.70
CA ASP A 94 -10.78 19.04 6.99
C ASP A 94 -12.22 19.27 6.46
N CYS A 95 -12.62 18.54 5.42
CA CYS A 95 -13.99 18.59 4.87
C CYS A 95 -15.03 17.73 5.63
N GLY A 96 -14.65 17.13 6.76
CA GLY A 96 -15.42 16.12 7.50
C GLY A 96 -16.39 16.60 8.58
N GLU A 97 -16.68 17.91 8.70
CA GLU A 97 -17.79 18.41 9.51
C GLU A 97 -18.94 18.90 8.62
N ASN A 98 -19.76 17.95 8.13
CA ASN A 98 -21.22 18.04 8.01
C ASN A 98 -21.80 16.89 7.18
N GLY A 99 -22.74 16.14 7.78
CA GLY A 99 -23.91 15.63 7.05
C GLY A 99 -23.97 14.14 6.75
N GLU A 100 -24.69 13.43 7.62
CA GLU A 100 -25.75 12.47 7.31
C GLU A 100 -25.39 11.10 6.70
N ASP A 101 -25.72 10.07 7.50
CA ASP A 101 -26.02 8.71 7.08
C ASP A 101 -26.92 8.68 5.83
N ASP A 102 -26.52 7.96 4.79
CA ASP A 102 -27.49 7.27 3.94
C ASP A 102 -26.90 5.97 3.40
N ASP A 103 -27.64 4.90 3.70
CA ASP A 103 -27.43 3.52 3.34
C ASP A 103 -27.55 3.35 1.82
N SER A 104 -26.56 2.72 1.18
CA SER A 104 -26.73 2.19 -0.17
C SER A 104 -25.83 1.00 -0.38
N GLU A 105 -26.35 -0.15 0.04
CA GLU A 105 -26.01 -1.44 -0.57
C GLU A 105 -26.29 -1.35 -2.08
N GLU A 106 -25.29 -1.67 -2.92
CA GLU A 106 -25.44 -2.55 -4.09
C GLU A 106 -24.11 -2.60 -4.86
N GLY A 107 -23.42 -3.72 -4.76
CA GLY A 107 -22.19 -3.98 -5.49
C GLY A 107 -22.06 -5.45 -5.81
N ALA A 108 -23.04 -5.99 -6.54
CA ALA A 108 -23.03 -7.35 -7.08
C ALA A 108 -21.74 -7.62 -7.88
N TRP A 109 -20.78 -8.29 -7.24
CA TRP A 109 -19.45 -8.57 -7.82
C TRP A 109 -19.09 -10.06 -7.93
N PHE A 110 -20.05 -10.97 -7.76
CA PHE A 110 -19.83 -12.39 -8.04
C PHE A 110 -21.00 -12.98 -8.82
N GLY A 111 -20.78 -13.21 -10.11
CA GLY A 111 -21.79 -13.83 -10.96
C GLY A 111 -21.36 -14.04 -12.41
N LEU A 112 -20.10 -14.39 -12.67
CA LEU A 112 -19.68 -14.86 -14.00
C LEU A 112 -19.13 -16.28 -13.88
N LEU A 113 -20.02 -17.27 -13.83
CA LEU A 113 -19.75 -18.63 -14.27
C LEU A 113 -21.09 -19.30 -14.61
N ALA A 114 -21.44 -19.27 -15.89
CA ALA A 114 -22.29 -20.28 -16.50
C ALA A 114 -21.63 -20.65 -17.83
N ASP A 115 -20.68 -21.58 -17.74
CA ASP A 115 -20.40 -22.56 -18.78
C ASP A 115 -21.42 -23.69 -18.57
N ASP A 116 -22.20 -24.03 -19.60
CA ASP A 116 -22.64 -25.41 -19.85
C ASP A 116 -23.26 -25.52 -21.26
N GLY A 117 -22.71 -26.44 -22.07
CA GLY A 117 -23.47 -27.24 -23.06
C GLY A 117 -23.55 -26.76 -24.50
#